data_AF-A0A932AUW8-F1
#
_entry.id   AF-A0A932AUW8-F1
#
_cell.length_a   1.000
_cell.length_b   1.000
_cell.length_c   1.000
_cell.angle_alpha   90.00
_cell.angle_beta   90.00
_cell.angle_gamma   90.00
#
_symmetry.space_group_name_H-M   'P 1'
#
loop_
_entity.id
_entity.type
_entity.pdbx_description
1 polymer ?
#
loop_
_entity_poly.entity_id
_entity_poly.type
_entity_poly.pdbx_seq_one_letter_code
_entity_poly.pdbx_strand_id
1 'polypeptide(L)' 'IRLRVQLRSFDAICRLVECNVGVGIVPETTVQRAARNMAINAVRLTDSWAPRELTICVRDVEALPPYARQLLDHLKASA' A
#
# COMPACT_ATOMS: atom_id res chain seq x y z
N ILE A 1 2.55 20.64 -5.51
CA ILE A 1 1.30 19.87 -5.76
C ILE A 1 0.14 20.55 -5.04
N ARG A 2 -1.02 20.72 -5.68
CA ARG A 2 -2.24 21.23 -5.05
C ARG A 2 -3.24 20.08 -4.87
N LEU A 3 -3.46 19.63 -3.64
CA LEU A 3 -4.39 18.55 -3.33
C LEU A 3 -5.81 19.11 -3.16
N ARG A 4 -6.81 18.48 -3.81
CA ARG A 4 -8.22 18.83 -3.62
C ARG A 4 -8.78 18.29 -2.30
N VAL A 5 -8.36 17.09 -1.92
CA VAL A 5 -8.78 16.39 -0.69
C VAL A 5 -7.59 15.60 -0.17
N GLN A 6 -7.42 15.56 1.16
CA GLN A 6 -6.45 14.71 1.83
C GLN A 6 -7.18 13.73 2.74
N LEU A 7 -6.96 12.43 2.52
CA LEU A 7 -7.57 11.35 3.28
C LEU A 7 -6.50 10.55 4.01
N ARG A 8 -6.91 9.82 5.06
CA ARG A 8 -6.00 8.98 5.87
C ARG A 8 -6.02 7.50 5.49
N SER A 9 -6.88 7.07 4.57
CA SER A 9 -7.02 5.67 4.15
C SER A 9 -7.10 5.56 2.64
N PHE A 10 -6.41 4.55 2.09
CA PHE A 10 -6.47 4.25 0.65
C PHE A 10 -7.87 3.79 0.21
N ASP A 11 -8.61 3.07 1.06
CA ASP A 11 -9.99 2.65 0.73
C ASP A 11 -10.91 3.87 0.59
N ALA A 12 -10.71 4.90 1.41
CA ALA A 12 -11.45 6.14 1.29
C ALA A 12 -11.11 6.88 -0.03
N ILE A 13 -9.85 6.81 -0.49
CA ILE A 13 -9.46 7.35 -1.80
C ILE A 13 -10.22 6.61 -2.91
N CYS A 14 -10.21 5.28 -2.89
CA CYS A 14 -10.93 4.46 -3.89
C CYS A 14 -12.42 4.80 -3.93
N ARG A 15 -13.05 5.03 -2.77
CA ARG A 15 -14.48 5.42 -2.69
C ARG A 15 -14.74 6.78 -3.32
N LEU A 16 -13.86 7.76 -3.10
CA LEU A 16 -14.02 9.07 -3.75
C LEU A 16 -13.83 8.99 -5.27
N VAL A 17 -12.89 8.16 -5.73
CA VAL A 17 -12.68 7.90 -7.16
C VAL A 17 -13.92 7.26 -7.78
N GLU A 18 -14.50 6.25 -7.14
CA GLU A 18 -15.75 5.62 -7.57
C GLU A 18 -16.92 6.60 -7.64
N CYS A 19 -17.01 7.54 -6.69
CA CYS A 19 -17.97 8.65 -6.72
C CYS A 19 -17.63 9.76 -7.72
N ASN A 20 -16.66 9.56 -8.63
CA ASN A 20 -16.22 10.51 -9.65
C ASN A 20 -15.70 11.86 -9.09
N VAL A 21 -15.19 11.89 -7.86
CA VAL A 21 -14.67 13.11 -7.23
C VAL A 21 -13.28 13.48 -7.78
N GLY A 22 -12.54 12.52 -8.32
CA GLY A 22 -11.24 12.75 -8.94
C GLY A 22 -10.44 11.47 -9.16
N VAL A 23 -9.11 11.62 -9.25
CA VAL A 23 -8.15 10.52 -9.38
C VAL A 23 -7.26 10.43 -8.14
N GLY A 24 -6.74 9.24 -7.84
CA GLY A 24 -5.85 9.00 -6.71
C GLY A 24 -4.69 8.08 -7.07
N ILE A 25 -3.57 8.26 -6.38
CA ILE A 25 -2.41 7.38 -6.45
C ILE A 25 -2.40 6.54 -5.17
N VAL A 26 -2.42 5.22 -5.32
CA VAL A 26 -2.43 4.27 -4.21
C VAL A 26 -1.54 3.06 -4.54
N PRO A 27 -1.10 2.27 -3.54
CA PRO A 27 -0.38 1.03 -3.80
C PRO A 27 -1.18 0.04 -4.66
N GLU A 28 -0.49 -0.73 -5.48
CA GLU A 28 -1.11 -1.73 -6.37
C GLU A 28 -1.99 -2.73 -5.59
N THR A 29 -1.53 -3.16 -4.41
CA THR A 29 -2.28 -4.07 -3.53
C THR A 29 -3.62 -3.50 -3.06
N THR A 30 -3.74 -2.19 -2.88
CA THR A 30 -5.02 -1.53 -2.58
C THR A 30 -5.95 -1.60 -3.77
N VAL A 31 -5.46 -1.25 -4.97
CA VAL A 31 -6.25 -1.30 -6.20
C VAL A 31 -6.76 -2.72 -6.47
N GLN A 32 -5.91 -3.73 -6.33
CA GLN A 32 -6.27 -5.13 -6.52
C GLN A 32 -7.39 -5.59 -5.58
N ARG A 33 -7.49 -5.03 -4.37
CA ARG A 33 -8.59 -5.30 -3.42
C ARG A 33 -9.85 -4.53 -3.79
N ALA A 34 -9.71 -3.23 -4.08
CA ALA A 34 -10.84 -2.35 -4.39
C ALA A 34 -11.52 -2.75 -5.71
N ALA A 35 -10.75 -3.07 -6.75
CA ALA A 35 -11.27 -3.48 -8.07
C ALA A 35 -12.11 -4.77 -8.04
N ARG A 36 -12.04 -5.57 -6.96
CA ARG A 36 -12.94 -6.74 -6.80
C ARG A 36 -14.38 -6.32 -6.52
N ASN A 37 -14.57 -5.18 -5.85
CA ASN A 37 -15.85 -4.79 -5.26
C ASN A 37 -16.30 -3.37 -5.66
N MET A 38 -15.52 -2.66 -6.48
CA MET A 38 -15.76 -1.24 -6.81
C MET A 38 -15.58 -0.98 -8.30
N ALA A 39 -16.37 -0.07 -8.84
CA ALA A 39 -16.33 0.34 -10.24
C ALA A 39 -15.23 1.40 -10.48
N ILE A 40 -13.97 0.99 -10.36
CA ILE A 40 -12.80 1.85 -10.61
C ILE A 40 -11.85 1.25 -11.64
N ASN A 41 -11.24 2.12 -12.45
CA ASN A 41 -10.21 1.73 -13.40
C ASN A 41 -8.82 2.03 -12.83
N ALA A 42 -7.89 1.10 -13.06
CA ALA A 42 -6.51 1.20 -12.63
C ALA A 42 -5.58 1.51 -13.80
N VAL A 43 -4.63 2.42 -13.60
CA VAL A 43 -3.54 2.69 -14.53
C VAL A 43 -2.23 2.52 -13.78
N ARG A 44 -1.36 1.65 -14.28
CA ARG A 44 -0.05 1.41 -13.68
C ARG A 44 0.87 2.61 -13.97
N LEU A 45 1.51 3.13 -12.93
CA LEU A 45 2.55 4.14 -13.06
C LEU A 45 3.86 3.48 -13.52
N THR A 46 4.49 4.06 -14.54
CA THR A 46 5.72 3.52 -15.15
C THR A 46 6.96 4.33 -14.81
N ASP A 47 6.79 5.41 -14.06
CA ASP A 47 7.88 6.27 -13.64
C ASP A 47 8.83 5.58 -12.64
N SER A 48 10.09 5.98 -12.64
CA SER A 48 11.13 5.41 -11.76
C SER A 48 10.86 5.61 -10.26
N TRP A 49 10.02 6.58 -9.88
CA TRP A 49 9.62 6.82 -8.50
C TRP A 49 8.46 5.94 -8.04
N ALA A 50 7.77 5.26 -8.97
CA ALA A 50 6.57 4.49 -8.67
C ALA A 50 6.81 3.19 -7.87
N PRO A 51 7.92 2.44 -8.08
CA PRO A 51 8.23 1.29 -7.23
C PRO A 51 8.35 1.70 -5.77
N ARG A 52 7.59 1.03 -4.91
CA ARG A 52 7.61 1.26 -3.47
C ARG A 52 8.36 0.13 -2.78
N GLU A 53 9.46 0.46 -2.13
CA GLU A 53 10.21 -0.46 -1.29
C GLU A 53 9.63 -0.45 0.14
N LEU A 54 9.30 -1.63 0.66
CA LEU A 54 8.86 -1.83 2.03
C LEU A 54 9.95 -2.55 2.80
N THR A 55 10.46 -1.91 3.87
CA THR A 55 11.54 -2.47 4.68
C THR A 55 11.02 -2.94 6.03
N ILE A 56 11.46 -4.12 6.45
CA ILE A 56 11.22 -4.61 7.81
C ILE A 56 12.36 -4.14 8.70
N CYS A 57 12.05 -3.31 9.70
CA CYS A 57 13.04 -2.73 10.60
C CYS A 57 12.94 -3.33 11.99
N VAL A 58 14.06 -3.81 12.52
CA VAL A 58 14.21 -4.22 13.92
C VAL A 58 15.47 -3.58 14.48
N ARG A 59 15.49 -3.30 15.79
CA ARG A 59 16.65 -2.65 16.43
C ARG A 59 17.89 -3.55 16.37
N ASP A 60 17.71 -4.82 16.72
CA ASP A 60 18.72 -5.86 16.71
C ASP A 60 18.00 -7.20 16.53
N VAL A 61 18.38 -7.97 15.52
CA VAL A 61 17.79 -9.28 15.19
C VAL A 61 18.11 -10.29 16.28
N GLU A 62 19.30 -10.22 16.87
CA GLU A 62 19.74 -11.19 17.88
C GLU A 62 19.06 -10.97 19.22
N ALA A 63 18.74 -9.73 19.55
CA ALA A 63 17.98 -9.37 20.74
C ALA A 63 16.47 -9.68 20.64
N LEU A 64 15.97 -10.15 19.50
CA LEU A 64 14.55 -10.48 19.34
C LEU A 64 14.17 -11.73 20.15
N PRO A 65 13.05 -11.68 20.89
CA PRO A 65 12.43 -12.89 21.41
C PRO A 65 12.15 -13.91 20.30
N PRO A 66 12.16 -15.23 20.59
CA PRO A 66 12.00 -16.27 19.56
C PRO A 66 10.77 -16.11 18.66
N TYR A 67 9.62 -15.71 19.23
CA TYR A 67 8.39 -15.49 18.47
C TYR A 67 8.50 -14.31 17.48
N ALA A 68 9.24 -13.25 17.85
CA ALA A 68 9.43 -12.09 17.00
C ALA A 68 10.42 -12.39 15.87
N ARG A 69 11.43 -13.22 16.13
CA ARG A 69 12.35 -13.75 15.10
C ARG A 69 11.60 -14.62 14.09
N GLN A 70 10.75 -15.53 14.56
CA GLN A 70 9.89 -16.34 13.69
C GLN A 70 8.98 -15.48 12.79
N LEU A 71 8.39 -14.42 13.35
CA LEU A 71 7.60 -13.47 12.56
C LEU A 71 8.46 -12.75 11.51
N LEU A 72 9.65 -12.28 11.88
CA LEU A 72 10.59 -11.63 10.96
C LEU A 72 10.94 -12.55 9.79
N ASP A 73 11.26 -13.81 10.09
CA ASP A 73 11.61 -14.81 9.07
C ASP A 73 10.44 -15.12 8.15
N HIS A 74 9.23 -15.24 8.72
CA HIS A 74 8.00 -15.46 7.94
C HIS A 74 7.69 -14.28 7.01
N LEU A 75 7.83 -13.05 7.50
CA LEU A 75 7.59 -11.85 6.70
C LEU A 75 8.65 -11.68 5.60
N LYS A 76 9.92 -12.03 5.87
CA LYS A 76 10.99 -12.03 4.85
C LYS A 76 10.77 -13.07 3.76
N ALA A 77 10.24 -14.24 4.09
CA ALA A 77 9.92 -15.28 3.11
C ALA A 77 8.71 -14.95 2.23
N SER A 78 7.87 -14.00 2.68
CA SER A 78 6.63 -13.58 1.99
C SER A 78 6.78 -12.23 1.27
N ALA A 79 7.96 -11.61 1.35
CA ALA A 79 8.33 -10.38 0.66
C ALA A 79 8.92 -10.68 -0.72
#